data_AF-A0A7J6VZ29-F1
#
_entry.id   AF-A0A7J6VZ29-F1
#
_cell.length_a   1.000
_cell.length_b   1.000
_cell.length_c   1.000
_cell.angle_alpha   90.00
_cell.angle_beta   90.00
_cell.angle_gamma   90.00
#
_symmetry.space_group_name_H-M   'P 1'
#
loop_
_entity.id
_entity.type
_entity.pdbx_description
1 polymer ?
#
loop_
_entity_poly.entity_id
_entity_poly.type
_entity_poly.pdbx_seq_one_letter_code
_entity_poly.pdbx_strand_id
1 'polypeptide(L)'
;MAARKALSIGASNTVRVIVENMNDIDADSLRSAAEYLMDSVQDLAAVVLGSCPGGLVAAFSPGVVGLGLQAGKFVGPIAKSCGGGGGGRPNFAQAGRRKPQNLSNALEKGSGRFITYFVVLHALVHIHTSEAKYVKPYTQLRVSLVTVIS
;
A
#
# COMPACT_ATOMS: atom_id res chain seq x y z
N MET A 1 11.21 -17.61 6.61
CA MET A 1 11.49 -16.37 7.38
C MET A 1 11.36 -15.19 6.43
N ALA A 2 10.22 -14.51 6.37
CA ALA A 2 10.05 -13.31 5.55
C ALA A 2 9.57 -12.17 6.46
N ALA A 3 10.42 -11.14 6.56
CA ALA A 3 10.19 -9.97 7.37
C ALA A 3 8.88 -9.31 6.95
N ARG A 4 8.00 -9.01 7.90
CA ARG A 4 6.76 -8.27 7.63
C ARG A 4 7.10 -6.79 7.65
N LYS A 5 6.96 -6.07 6.54
CA LYS A 5 6.99 -4.60 6.51
C LYS A 5 5.56 -4.09 6.52
N ALA A 6 4.91 -4.18 7.69
CA ALA A 6 3.58 -3.62 7.91
C ALA A 6 3.72 -2.19 8.47
N LEU A 7 3.06 -1.23 7.82
CA LEU A 7 3.01 0.16 8.27
C LEU A 7 1.60 0.50 8.78
N SER A 8 1.53 1.01 10.00
CA SER A 8 0.31 1.49 10.65
C SER A 8 0.27 3.02 10.65
N ILE A 9 -0.81 3.63 10.13
CA ILE A 9 -0.95 5.10 10.04
C ILE A 9 -2.26 5.54 10.72
N GLY A 10 -2.19 6.39 11.77
CA GLY A 10 -3.34 7.10 12.37
C GLY A 10 -3.68 6.72 13.82
N ALA A 11 -4.16 7.70 14.62
CA ALA A 11 -4.48 7.57 16.05
C ALA A 11 -5.97 7.22 16.36
N SER A 12 -6.86 7.16 15.36
CA SER A 12 -8.27 6.72 15.54
C SER A 12 -8.77 5.72 14.49
N ASN A 13 -8.25 5.76 13.25
CA ASN A 13 -8.42 4.71 12.25
C ASN A 13 -7.02 4.28 11.77
N THR A 14 -6.51 3.16 12.28
CA THR A 14 -5.20 2.65 11.86
C THR A 14 -5.32 1.95 10.51
N VAL A 15 -4.85 2.59 9.45
CA VAL A 15 -4.76 1.93 8.14
C VAL A 15 -3.58 0.98 8.15
N ARG A 16 -3.82 -0.30 7.83
CA ARG A 16 -2.79 -1.33 7.67
C ARG A 16 -2.32 -1.36 6.23
N VAL A 17 -1.03 -1.06 6.03
CA VAL A 17 -0.41 -1.13 4.71
C VAL A 17 0.60 -2.27 4.70
N ILE A 18 0.48 -3.17 3.72
CA ILE A 18 1.39 -4.29 3.51
C ILE A 18 2.01 -4.13 2.12
N VAL A 19 3.33 -4.01 2.05
CA VAL A 19 4.06 -3.94 0.78
C VAL A 19 5.19 -4.96 0.80
N GLU A 20 5.09 -6.00 -0.03
CA GLU A 20 6.04 -7.11 0.00
C GLU A 20 6.45 -7.61 -1.38
N ASN A 21 7.64 -8.19 -1.45
CA ASN A 21 8.14 -8.90 -2.61
C ASN A 21 8.13 -10.41 -2.35
N MET A 22 7.23 -11.13 -3.04
CA MET A 22 6.99 -12.56 -2.89
C MET A 22 7.80 -13.37 -3.90
N ASN A 23 9.09 -13.06 -4.10
CA ASN A 23 10.00 -13.66 -5.10
C ASN A 23 9.60 -15.04 -5.66
N ASP A 24 9.74 -15.24 -6.97
CA ASP A 24 9.57 -16.55 -7.64
C ASP A 24 8.15 -17.12 -7.63
N ILE A 25 7.13 -16.25 -7.69
CA ILE A 25 5.74 -16.67 -7.89
C ILE A 25 5.13 -16.04 -9.14
N ASP A 26 4.28 -16.80 -9.81
CA ASP A 26 3.56 -16.38 -10.99
C ASP A 26 2.42 -15.40 -10.66
N ALA A 27 1.79 -14.87 -11.71
CA ALA A 27 0.79 -13.82 -11.59
C ALA A 27 -0.49 -14.28 -10.87
N ASP A 28 -0.86 -15.55 -10.97
CA ASP A 28 -2.07 -16.13 -10.37
C ASP A 28 -1.82 -16.45 -8.89
N SER A 29 -0.66 -17.03 -8.58
CA SER A 29 -0.19 -17.23 -7.20
C SER A 29 -0.04 -15.91 -6.45
N LEU A 30 0.51 -14.87 -7.10
CA LEU A 30 0.65 -13.53 -6.51
C LEU A 30 -0.71 -12.89 -6.22
N ARG A 31 -1.69 -13.10 -7.10
CA ARG A 31 -3.06 -12.67 -6.91
C ARG A 31 -3.69 -13.37 -5.71
N SER A 32 -3.61 -14.69 -5.66
CA SER A 32 -4.16 -15.51 -4.58
C SER A 32 -3.56 -15.12 -3.23
N ALA A 33 -2.25 -14.84 -3.18
CA ALA A 33 -1.59 -14.33 -1.98
C ALA A 33 -2.13 -12.95 -1.54
N ALA A 34 -2.37 -12.04 -2.48
CA ALA A 34 -2.93 -10.72 -2.16
C ALA A 34 -4.37 -10.83 -1.65
N GLU A 35 -5.19 -11.68 -2.27
CA GLU A 35 -6.57 -11.95 -1.84
C GLU A 35 -6.61 -12.60 -0.45
N TYR A 36 -5.75 -13.59 -0.19
CA TYR A 36 -5.62 -14.23 1.13
C TYR A 36 -5.18 -13.24 2.22
N LEU A 37 -4.19 -12.38 1.93
CA LEU A 37 -3.76 -11.36 2.88
C LEU A 37 -4.88 -10.35 3.16
N MET A 38 -5.66 -9.99 2.14
CA MET A 38 -6.81 -9.09 2.29
C MET A 38 -7.95 -9.69 3.10
N ASP A 39 -8.20 -10.99 2.98
CA ASP A 39 -9.20 -11.71 3.77
C ASP A 39 -8.76 -11.86 5.24
N SER A 40 -7.46 -12.06 5.45
CA SER A 40 -6.85 -12.23 6.79
C SER A 40 -6.76 -10.93 7.61
N VAL A 41 -6.98 -9.78 7.01
CA VAL A 41 -6.88 -8.46 7.65
C VAL A 41 -8.24 -7.79 7.72
N GLN A 42 -8.60 -7.21 8.87
CA GLN A 42 -9.83 -6.42 8.98
C GLN A 42 -9.73 -5.12 8.16
N ASP A 43 -10.90 -4.53 7.88
CA ASP A 43 -11.11 -3.31 7.10
C ASP A 43 -10.16 -2.15 7.49
N LEU A 44 -9.90 -1.26 6.53
CA LEU A 44 -8.77 -0.31 6.49
C LEU A 44 -7.42 -0.97 6.19
N ALA A 45 -7.40 -1.95 5.28
CA ALA A 45 -6.19 -2.57 4.77
C ALA A 45 -5.90 -2.21 3.31
N ALA A 46 -4.62 -2.06 2.99
CA ALA A 46 -4.08 -1.91 1.65
C ALA A 46 -2.88 -2.86 1.46
N VAL A 47 -3.02 -3.81 0.55
CA VAL A 47 -1.99 -4.81 0.24
C VAL A 47 -1.42 -4.55 -1.15
N VAL A 48 -0.09 -4.54 -1.27
CA VAL A 48 0.62 -4.44 -2.54
C VAL A 48 1.73 -5.49 -2.56
N LEU A 49 1.64 -6.43 -3.48
CA LEU A 49 2.63 -7.48 -3.65
C LEU A 49 3.31 -7.35 -5.01
N GLY A 50 4.59 -7.71 -5.06
CA GLY A 50 5.33 -7.89 -6.30
C GLY A 50 5.99 -9.25 -6.34
N SER A 51 6.17 -9.85 -7.51
CA SER A 51 7.02 -11.05 -7.64
C SER A 51 7.53 -11.29 -9.05
N CYS A 52 8.73 -11.85 -9.19
CA CYS A 52 9.28 -12.27 -10.48
C CYS A 52 8.99 -13.74 -10.66
N PRO A 53 8.22 -14.19 -11.66
CA PRO A 53 7.73 -13.47 -12.84
C PRO A 53 6.37 -12.76 -12.73
N GLY A 54 5.60 -12.94 -11.65
CA GLY A 54 4.19 -12.55 -11.54
C GLY A 54 3.79 -11.07 -11.65
N GLY A 55 4.72 -10.11 -11.62
CA GLY A 55 4.42 -8.69 -11.79
C GLY A 55 4.15 -7.96 -10.48
N LEU A 56 3.06 -7.19 -10.44
CA LEU A 56 2.59 -6.38 -9.32
C LEU A 56 1.09 -6.59 -9.14
N VAL A 57 0.64 -6.73 -7.90
CA VAL A 57 -0.78 -6.83 -7.52
C VAL A 57 -1.05 -5.84 -6.39
N ALA A 58 -2.19 -5.16 -6.44
CA ALA A 58 -2.70 -4.39 -5.31
C ALA A 58 -4.15 -4.77 -5.01
N ALA A 59 -4.45 -4.91 -3.74
CA ALA A 59 -5.77 -5.23 -3.24
C ALA A 59 -6.08 -4.33 -2.03
N PHE A 60 -7.17 -3.58 -2.11
CA PHE A 60 -7.55 -2.55 -1.13
C PHE A 60 -8.94 -2.85 -0.56
N SER A 61 -9.07 -2.64 0.75
CA SER A 61 -10.31 -2.87 1.48
C SER A 61 -11.36 -1.82 1.09
N PRO A 62 -12.65 -2.12 1.25
CA PRO A 62 -13.72 -1.15 1.07
C PRO A 62 -13.47 0.16 1.82
N GLY A 63 -12.96 0.10 3.06
CA GLY A 63 -12.58 1.29 3.83
C GLY A 63 -11.51 2.14 3.12
N VAL A 64 -10.44 1.54 2.61
CA VAL A 64 -9.38 2.26 1.87
C VAL A 64 -9.89 2.83 0.55
N VAL A 65 -10.75 2.10 -0.16
CA VAL A 65 -11.39 2.60 -1.38
C VAL A 65 -12.34 3.77 -1.08
N GLY A 66 -13.06 3.70 0.04
CA GLY A 66 -13.93 4.76 0.55
C GLY A 66 -13.16 6.04 0.93
N LEU A 67 -11.90 5.91 1.35
CA LEU A 67 -11.00 7.06 1.57
C LEU A 67 -10.54 7.72 0.25
N GLY A 68 -10.86 7.13 -0.90
CA GLY A 68 -10.54 7.65 -2.24
C GLY A 68 -9.33 6.99 -2.90
N LEU A 69 -8.69 6.00 -2.24
CA LEU A 69 -7.52 5.32 -2.78
C LEU A 69 -7.94 4.11 -3.62
N GLN A 70 -7.59 4.10 -4.91
CA GLN A 70 -8.01 3.06 -5.85
C GLN A 70 -6.81 2.22 -6.32
N ALA A 71 -6.93 0.90 -6.24
CA ALA A 71 -5.88 -0.06 -6.60
C ALA A 71 -5.38 0.16 -8.03
N GLY A 72 -6.29 0.29 -9.00
CA GLY A 72 -5.92 0.53 -10.41
C GLY A 72 -5.10 1.81 -10.62
N LYS A 73 -5.53 2.92 -10.02
CA LYS A 73 -4.82 4.21 -10.09
C LYS A 73 -3.52 4.22 -9.28
N PHE A 74 -3.42 3.34 -8.29
CA PHE A 74 -2.23 3.16 -7.50
C PHE A 74 -1.14 2.40 -8.27
N VAL A 75 -1.44 1.21 -8.78
CA VAL A 75 -0.44 0.34 -9.42
C VAL A 75 0.01 0.82 -10.79
N GLY A 76 -0.86 1.47 -11.56
CA GLY A 76 -0.56 1.86 -12.95
C GLY A 76 0.73 2.69 -13.09
N PRO A 77 0.88 3.82 -12.38
CA PRO A 77 2.11 4.62 -12.42
C PRO A 77 3.35 3.91 -11.87
N ILE A 78 3.17 3.00 -10.89
CA ILE A 78 4.25 2.20 -10.31
C ILE A 78 4.77 1.21 -11.36
N ALA A 79 3.87 0.50 -12.02
CA ALA A 79 4.19 -0.47 -13.07
C ALA A 79 4.89 0.17 -14.28
N LYS A 80 4.50 1.40 -14.66
CA LYS A 80 5.19 2.18 -15.69
C LYS A 80 6.67 2.40 -15.35
N SER A 81 7.01 2.59 -14.07
CA SER A 81 8.41 2.71 -13.63
C SER A 81 9.21 1.41 -13.83
N CYS A 82 8.53 0.25 -13.87
CA CYS A 82 9.12 -1.05 -14.21
C CYS A 82 9.06 -1.38 -15.71
N GLY A 83 8.74 -0.41 -16.56
CA GLY A 83 8.52 -0.63 -18.00
C GLY A 83 7.31 -1.53 -18.31
N GLY A 84 6.43 -1.73 -17.33
CA GLY A 84 5.21 -2.49 -17.46
C GLY A 84 3.98 -1.59 -17.62
N GLY A 85 2.83 -2.24 -17.60
CA GLY A 85 1.52 -1.61 -17.66
C GLY A 85 0.50 -2.50 -16.96
N GLY A 86 -0.58 -1.90 -16.49
CA GLY A 86 -1.60 -2.61 -15.76
C GLY A 86 -2.74 -1.71 -15.33
N GLY A 87 -3.78 -2.35 -14.81
CA GLY A 87 -5.02 -1.70 -14.42
C GLY A 87 -5.89 -2.66 -13.63
N GLY A 88 -7.06 -2.18 -13.23
CA GLY A 88 -7.99 -2.99 -12.47
C GLY A 88 -9.10 -2.15 -11.89
N ARG A 89 -9.86 -2.80 -11.00
CA ARG A 89 -10.98 -2.22 -10.27
C ARG A 89 -10.46 -1.35 -9.11
N PRO A 90 -11.32 -0.52 -8.50
CA PRO A 90 -10.94 0.29 -7.33
C PRO A 90 -10.39 -0.53 -6.16
N ASN A 91 -10.92 -1.73 -5.95
CA ASN A 91 -10.53 -2.64 -4.86
C ASN A 91 -9.40 -3.61 -5.23
N PHE A 92 -9.16 -3.87 -6.52
CA PHE A 92 -8.15 -4.85 -6.94
C PHE A 92 -7.57 -4.50 -8.30
N ALA A 93 -6.24 -4.53 -8.43
CA ALA A 93 -5.56 -4.29 -9.69
C ALA A 93 -4.29 -5.12 -9.83
N GLN A 94 -3.96 -5.42 -11.09
CA GLN A 94 -2.77 -6.15 -11.44
C GLN A 94 -2.02 -5.43 -12.55
N ALA A 95 -0.70 -5.47 -12.46
CA ALA A 95 0.16 -4.88 -13.45
C ALA A 95 1.36 -5.77 -13.77
N GLY A 96 1.61 -5.91 -15.06
CA GLY A 96 2.79 -6.57 -15.56
C GLY A 96 4.02 -5.69 -15.40
N ARG A 97 5.17 -6.29 -15.68
CA ARG A 97 6.46 -5.61 -15.71
C ARG A 97 7.31 -6.18 -16.82
N ARG A 98 8.15 -5.34 -17.41
CA ARG A 98 9.15 -5.76 -18.41
C ARG A 98 10.57 -5.73 -17.85
N LYS A 99 10.83 -4.94 -16.81
CA LYS A 99 12.14 -4.79 -16.19
C LYS A 99 12.11 -5.34 -14.75
N PRO A 100 12.42 -6.62 -14.53
CA PRO A 100 12.34 -7.25 -13.22
C PRO A 100 13.28 -6.60 -12.19
N GLN A 101 14.45 -6.13 -12.63
CA GLN A 101 15.41 -5.37 -11.82
C GLN A 101 14.86 -4.08 -11.20
N ASN A 102 13.76 -3.53 -11.72
CA ASN A 102 13.13 -2.31 -11.21
C ASN A 102 12.02 -2.60 -10.19
N LEU A 103 11.72 -3.86 -9.89
CA LEU A 103 10.62 -4.22 -9.00
C LEU A 103 10.79 -3.65 -7.59
N SER A 104 11.96 -3.85 -6.99
CA SER A 104 12.21 -3.41 -5.61
C SER A 104 12.03 -1.90 -5.47
N ASN A 105 12.54 -1.14 -6.44
CA ASN A 105 12.35 0.31 -6.51
C ASN A 105 10.87 0.71 -6.69
N ALA A 106 10.11 -0.05 -7.50
CA ALA A 106 8.67 0.19 -7.65
C ALA A 106 7.87 -0.08 -6.37
N LEU A 107 8.18 -1.15 -5.64
CA LEU A 107 7.56 -1.43 -4.35
C LEU A 107 7.92 -0.37 -3.30
N GLU A 108 9.17 0.12 -3.32
CA GLU A 108 9.59 1.23 -2.46
C GLU A 108 8.83 2.53 -2.79
N LYS A 109 8.68 2.87 -4.07
CA LYS A 109 7.83 4.00 -4.52
C LYS A 109 6.36 3.81 -4.13
N GLY A 110 5.87 2.58 -4.13
CA GLY A 110 4.54 2.24 -3.63
C GLY A 110 4.41 2.56 -2.14
N SER A 111 5.33 2.06 -1.33
CA SER A 111 5.42 2.39 0.11
C SER A 111 5.43 3.90 0.36
N GLY A 112 6.24 4.65 -0.40
CA GLY A 112 6.28 6.11 -0.33
C GLY A 112 4.96 6.79 -0.69
N ARG A 113 4.28 6.34 -1.75
CA ARG A 113 2.96 6.88 -2.14
C ARG A 113 1.90 6.67 -1.09
N PHE A 114 1.91 5.55 -0.35
CA PHE A 114 1.00 5.35 0.78
C PHE A 114 1.26 6.37 1.88
N ILE A 115 2.53 6.59 2.26
CA ILE A 115 2.89 7.57 3.28
C ILE A 115 2.41 8.96 2.86
N THR A 116 2.71 9.40 1.63
CA THR A 116 2.25 10.70 1.12
C THR A 116 0.73 10.80 1.12
N TYR A 117 0.02 9.77 0.66
CA TYR A 117 -1.44 9.79 0.58
C TYR A 117 -2.08 9.92 1.96
N PHE A 118 -1.70 9.08 2.92
CA PHE A 118 -2.30 9.08 4.24
C PHE A 118 -1.87 10.28 5.09
N VAL A 119 -0.64 10.80 4.92
CA VAL A 119 -0.20 12.04 5.58
C VAL A 119 -0.99 13.25 5.06
N VAL A 120 -1.17 13.36 3.74
CA VAL A 120 -1.94 14.47 3.14
C VAL A 120 -3.42 14.37 3.50
N LEU A 121 -4.00 13.16 3.47
CA LEU A 121 -5.39 12.95 3.87
C LEU A 121 -5.62 13.33 5.34
N HIS A 122 -4.70 12.96 6.24
CA HIS A 122 -4.80 13.32 7.65
C HIS A 122 -4.65 14.83 7.88
N ALA A 123 -3.76 15.51 7.15
CA ALA A 123 -3.60 16.96 7.22
C ALA A 123 -4.86 17.70 6.74
N LEU A 124 -5.53 17.20 5.68
CA LEU A 124 -6.77 17.79 5.17
C LEU A 124 -7.96 17.60 6.12
N VAL A 125 -8.07 16.43 6.76
CA VAL A 125 -9.12 16.18 7.78
C VAL A 125 -8.96 17.12 8.97
N HIS A 126 -7.72 17.39 9.40
CA HIS A 126 -7.45 18.37 10.46
C HIS A 126 -7.79 19.82 10.08
N ILE A 127 -7.71 20.22 8.80
CA ILE A 127 -8.08 21.58 8.36
C ILE A 127 -9.59 21.82 8.41
N HIS A 128 -10.42 20.76 8.29
CA HIS A 128 -11.88 20.88 8.41
C HIS A 128 -12.43 20.72 9.84
N THR A 129 -11.58 20.43 10.82
CA THR A 129 -11.98 20.22 12.22
C THR A 129 -11.31 21.21 13.18
N SER A 130 -11.47 22.51 12.89
CA SER A 130 -11.08 23.60 13.78
C SER A 130 -12.12 24.73 13.62
N GLU A 131 -13.23 24.73 14.35
CA GLU A 131 -13.27 25.15 15.75
C GLU A 131 -13.01 24.05 16.79
N ALA A 132 -11.78 24.00 17.32
CA ALA A 132 -11.49 23.76 18.74
C ALA A 132 -9.97 23.69 18.96
N LYS A 133 -9.42 24.83 19.39
CA LYS A 133 -8.28 25.01 20.30
C LYS A 133 -7.04 24.09 20.20
N TYR A 134 -5.95 24.79 19.90
CA TYR A 134 -4.60 24.65 20.44
C TYR A 134 -3.68 23.58 19.83
N VAL A 135 -2.77 24.13 19.02
CA VAL A 135 -1.65 23.50 18.32
C VAL A 135 -0.59 23.01 19.31
N LYS A 136 -0.20 21.74 19.22
CA LYS A 136 1.14 21.28 19.65
C LYS A 136 1.93 20.83 18.41
N PRO A 137 3.23 21.14 18.33
CA PRO A 137 4.07 20.78 17.20
C PRO A 137 4.30 19.26 17.17
N TYR A 138 3.78 18.57 16.17
CA TYR A 138 3.96 17.11 16.03
C TYR A 138 5.29 16.78 15.34
N THR A 139 6.40 16.93 16.09
CA THR A 139 7.73 16.36 15.80
C THR A 139 7.82 14.88 16.22
N GLN A 140 6.70 14.18 16.38
CA GLN A 140 6.63 12.79 16.89
C GLN A 140 5.59 11.97 16.11
N LEU A 141 5.71 11.93 14.78
CA LEU A 141 5.14 10.83 14.01
C LEU A 141 5.97 9.58 14.31
N ARG A 142 5.55 8.76 15.28
CA ARG A 142 6.07 7.40 15.42
C ARG A 142 5.53 6.57 14.25
N VAL A 143 6.28 6.56 13.16
CA VAL A 143 6.23 5.52 12.14
C VAL A 143 6.75 4.25 12.82
N SER A 144 5.87 3.48 13.46
CA SER A 144 6.23 2.15 13.94
C SER A 144 6.32 1.24 12.72
N LEU A 145 7.50 1.20 12.11
CA LEU A 145 7.89 0.13 11.21
C LEU A 145 7.97 -1.12 12.08
N VAL A 146 6.94 -1.97 12.05
CA VAL A 146 7.02 -3.27 12.73
C VAL A 146 7.95 -4.12 11.88
N THR A 147 9.25 -4.07 12.13
CA THR A 147 10.18 -5.08 11.62
C THR A 147 9.90 -6.36 12.39
N VAL A 148 9.17 -7.30 11.79
CA VAL A 148 9.15 -8.67 12.30
C VAL A 148 10.47 -9.31 11.88
N ILE A 149 11.48 -9.09 12.72
CA ILE A 149 12.69 -9.91 12.73
C ILE A 149 12.25 -11.27 13.25
N SER A 150 12.42 -12.29 12.43
CA SER A 150 12.60 -13.65 12.92
C SER A 150 13.84 -14.16 12.23
#